data_AF-A0A829QM41-F1
#
_entry.id   AF-A0A829QM41-F1
#
_cell.length_a   1.000
_cell.length_b   1.000
_cell.length_c   1.000
_cell.angle_alpha   90.00
_cell.angle_beta   90.00
_cell.angle_gamma   90.00
#
_symmetry.space_group_name_H-M   'P 1'
#
loop_
_entity.id
_entity.type
_entity.pdbx_description
1 polymer ?
#
loop_
_entity_poly.entity_id
_entity_poly.type
_entity_poly.pdbx_seq_one_letter_code
_entity_poly.pdbx_strand_id
1 'polypeptide(L)'
;MHVAGRKTGRRISTLLTSPVYAPDRLVLVASKGGSSDHPDWYKNLVANPTVEITADGATRQYHTRTASAQEKARLWPSIVKSFPGYDGYQRNTDRQIPVVICELTTG
;
A
#
# COMPACT_ATOMS: atom_id res chain seq x y z
N MET A 1 -0.03 0.94 -9.85
CA MET A 1 1.19 0.24 -9.37
C MET A 1 1.41 -1.02 -10.19
N HIS A 2 2.66 -1.45 -10.32
CA HIS A 2 3.05 -2.72 -10.92
C HIS A 2 3.95 -3.51 -9.97
N VAL A 3 3.62 -4.79 -9.78
CA VAL A 3 4.37 -5.72 -8.91
C VAL A 3 4.60 -7.03 -9.65
N ALA A 4 5.61 -7.80 -9.27
CA ALA A 4 5.76 -9.18 -9.73
C ALA A 4 4.80 -10.10 -8.94
N GLY A 5 4.03 -10.93 -9.65
CA GLY A 5 3.16 -11.92 -9.02
C GLY A 5 3.97 -12.99 -8.31
N ARG A 6 3.83 -13.14 -6.98
CA ARG A 6 4.66 -14.04 -6.16
C ARG A 6 4.64 -15.52 -6.57
N LYS A 7 3.60 -15.95 -7.28
CA LYS A 7 3.45 -17.34 -7.77
C LYS A 7 3.92 -17.53 -9.21
N THR A 8 3.91 -16.47 -10.01
CA THR A 8 4.04 -16.58 -11.48
C THR A 8 5.19 -15.76 -12.05
N GLY A 9 5.76 -14.83 -11.28
CA GLY A 9 6.73 -13.84 -11.75
C GLY A 9 6.18 -12.80 -12.72
N ARG A 10 4.92 -12.95 -13.20
CA ARG A 10 4.31 -12.04 -14.17
C ARG A 10 4.10 -10.66 -13.56
N ARG A 11 4.28 -9.61 -14.36
CA ARG A 11 3.95 -8.23 -13.98
C ARG A 11 2.43 -8.10 -13.83
N ILE A 12 1.98 -7.69 -12.64
CA ILE A 12 0.56 -7.47 -12.29
C ILE A 12 0.37 -5.98 -12.03
N SER A 13 -0.65 -5.40 -12.67
CA SER A 13 -1.03 -4.00 -12.52
C SER A 13 -2.23 -3.86 -11.58
N THR A 14 -2.20 -2.88 -10.69
CA THR A 14 -3.33 -2.56 -9.81
C THR A 14 -3.48 -1.05 -9.67
N LEU A 15 -4.69 -0.55 -9.89
CA LEU A 15 -5.06 0.84 -9.64
C LEU A 15 -5.44 0.98 -8.16
N LEU A 16 -4.84 1.96 -7.49
CA LEU A 16 -5.04 2.24 -6.07
C LEU A 16 -5.05 3.75 -5.86
N THR A 17 -5.62 4.19 -4.74
CA THR A 17 -5.45 5.53 -4.22
C THR A 17 -4.34 5.56 -3.17
N SER A 18 -3.73 6.74 -2.97
CA SER A 18 -2.69 6.98 -1.97
C SER A 18 -3.13 8.11 -1.05
N PRO A 19 -3.59 7.85 0.19
CA PRO A 19 -4.04 8.90 1.11
C PRO A 19 -2.93 9.82 1.61
N VAL A 20 -1.67 9.39 1.52
CA VAL A 20 -0.49 10.24 1.73
C VAL A 20 0.37 10.12 0.48
N TYR A 21 0.65 11.25 -0.16
CA TYR A 21 1.38 11.29 -1.42
C TYR A 21 2.38 12.45 -1.42
N ALA A 22 3.64 12.10 -1.61
CA ALA A 22 4.73 12.99 -1.97
C ALA A 22 5.59 12.29 -3.05
N PRO A 23 6.36 13.03 -3.88
CA PRO A 23 7.12 12.46 -4.98
C PRO A 23 8.17 11.40 -4.59
N ASP A 24 8.63 11.43 -3.34
CA ASP A 24 9.65 10.56 -2.75
C ASP A 24 9.07 9.52 -1.77
N ARG A 25 7.85 9.77 -1.25
CA ARG A 25 7.21 8.91 -0.27
C ARG A 25 5.69 8.88 -0.43
N LEU A 26 5.14 7.68 -0.55
CA LEU A 26 3.70 7.46 -0.65
C LEU A 26 3.24 6.32 0.25
N VAL A 27 1.96 6.34 0.62
CA VAL A 27 1.37 5.36 1.53
C VAL A 27 0.18 4.68 0.86
N LEU A 28 0.23 3.35 0.77
CA LEU A 28 -0.86 2.52 0.26
C LEU A 28 -1.58 1.82 1.42
N VAL A 29 -2.89 1.59 1.29
CA VAL A 29 -3.69 0.91 2.32
C VAL A 29 -4.26 -0.40 1.76
N ALA A 30 -3.84 -1.53 2.33
CA ALA A 30 -4.27 -2.87 1.92
C ALA A 30 -5.64 -3.25 2.54
N SER A 31 -6.63 -2.39 2.33
CA SER A 31 -7.95 -2.52 2.95
C SER A 31 -8.81 -3.61 2.32
N LYS A 32 -8.79 -3.76 0.99
CA LYS A 32 -9.68 -4.68 0.23
C LYS A 32 -11.13 -4.58 0.70
N GLY A 33 -11.60 -3.34 0.97
CA GLY A 33 -12.94 -3.06 1.48
C GLY A 33 -13.30 -3.67 2.84
N GLY A 34 -12.30 -4.03 3.66
CA GLY A 34 -12.54 -4.70 4.94
C GLY A 34 -12.68 -6.23 4.84
N SER A 35 -12.38 -6.82 3.66
CA SER A 35 -12.32 -8.28 3.51
C SER A 35 -11.40 -8.92 4.56
N SER A 36 -11.76 -10.11 5.04
CA SER A 36 -10.94 -10.92 5.97
C SER A 36 -9.58 -11.34 5.38
N ASP A 37 -9.44 -11.32 4.05
CA ASP A 37 -8.19 -11.66 3.37
C ASP A 37 -7.45 -10.41 2.85
N HIS A 38 -6.12 -10.48 2.83
CA HIS A 38 -5.31 -9.42 2.25
C HIS A 38 -5.45 -9.38 0.71
N PRO A 39 -5.31 -8.21 0.07
CA PRO A 39 -5.30 -8.13 -1.38
C PRO A 39 -4.01 -8.75 -1.94
N ASP A 40 -4.11 -9.35 -3.14
CA ASP A 40 -2.98 -10.09 -3.71
C ASP A 40 -1.78 -9.19 -4.02
N TRP A 41 -1.99 -7.92 -4.37
CA TRP A 41 -0.89 -6.97 -4.55
C TRP A 41 -0.07 -6.79 -3.26
N TYR A 42 -0.71 -6.77 -2.09
CA TYR A 42 -0.02 -6.67 -0.81
C TYR A 42 0.81 -7.93 -0.55
N LYS A 43 0.21 -9.10 -0.79
CA LYS A 43 0.89 -10.39 -0.67
C LYS A 43 2.09 -10.51 -1.62
N ASN A 44 2.00 -9.89 -2.81
CA ASN A 44 3.12 -9.80 -3.74
C ASN A 44 4.24 -8.91 -3.20
N LEU A 45 3.92 -7.75 -2.64
CA LEU A 45 4.91 -6.85 -2.03
C LEU A 45 5.63 -7.46 -0.81
N VAL A 46 4.91 -8.21 0.01
CA VAL A 46 5.51 -8.93 1.14
C VAL A 46 6.55 -9.96 0.65
N ALA A 47 6.33 -10.57 -0.51
CA ALA A 47 7.27 -11.52 -1.11
C ALA A 47 8.41 -10.84 -1.88
N ASN A 48 8.14 -9.71 -2.53
CA ASN A 48 9.14 -8.90 -3.24
C ASN A 48 8.85 -7.41 -2.99
N PRO A 49 9.65 -6.72 -2.16
CA PRO A 49 9.37 -5.35 -1.72
C PRO A 49 9.69 -4.28 -2.78
N THR A 50 9.76 -4.64 -4.06
CA THR A 50 9.96 -3.70 -5.17
C THR A 50 8.66 -3.43 -5.90
N VAL A 51 8.37 -2.16 -6.16
CA VAL A 51 7.17 -1.74 -6.91
C VAL A 51 7.51 -0.62 -7.88
N GLU A 52 6.89 -0.65 -9.06
CA GLU A 52 6.82 0.52 -9.93
C GLU A 52 5.48 1.22 -9.76
N ILE A 53 5.51 2.54 -9.56
CA ILE A 53 4.31 3.35 -9.39
C ILE A 53 4.32 4.46 -10.43
N THR A 54 3.27 4.46 -11.24
CA THR A 54 2.94 5.56 -12.14
C THR A 54 2.01 6.52 -11.42
N ALA A 55 2.46 7.76 -11.22
CA ALA A 55 1.70 8.86 -10.65
C ALA A 55 2.10 10.15 -11.39
N ASP A 56 1.15 11.05 -11.61
CA ASP A 56 1.37 12.33 -12.32
C ASP A 56 2.12 12.18 -13.65
N GLY A 57 1.81 11.12 -14.41
CA GLY A 57 2.43 10.83 -15.72
C GLY A 57 3.86 10.27 -15.66
N ALA A 58 4.46 10.14 -14.47
CA ALA A 58 5.80 9.58 -14.29
C ALA A 58 5.76 8.20 -13.64
N THR A 59 6.55 7.26 -14.14
CA THR A 59 6.75 5.94 -13.52
C THR A 59 8.08 5.91 -12.79
N ARG A 60 8.06 5.55 -11.50
CA ARG A 60 9.24 5.45 -10.64
C ARG A 60 9.23 4.15 -9.86
N GLN A 61 10.42 3.65 -9.52
CA GLN A 61 10.59 2.49 -8.67
C GLN A 61 10.70 2.90 -7.20
N TYR A 62 9.98 2.18 -6.34
CA TYR A 62 10.00 2.37 -4.90
C TYR A 62 10.36 1.04 -4.22
N HIS A 63 11.03 1.16 -3.09
CA HIS A 63 11.12 0.08 -2.12
C HIS A 63 9.95 0.19 -1.14
N THR A 64 9.37 -0.94 -0.77
CA THR A 64 8.17 -1.00 0.06
C THR A 64 8.41 -1.76 1.36
N ARG A 65 7.68 -1.36 2.39
CA ARG A 65 7.60 -2.12 3.64
C ARG A 65 6.22 -1.95 4.27
N THR A 66 5.81 -2.96 5.03
CA THR A 66 4.64 -2.81 5.89
C THR A 66 5.02 -1.91 7.06
N ALA A 67 4.22 -0.88 7.31
CA ALA A 67 4.38 -0.01 8.46
C ALA A 67 4.26 -0.83 9.75
N SER A 68 5.13 -0.56 10.73
CA SER A 68 4.96 -1.07 12.09
C SER A 68 3.66 -0.54 12.71
N ALA A 69 3.23 -1.15 13.82
CA ALA A 69 2.04 -0.69 14.54
C ALA A 69 2.15 0.79 14.97
N GLN A 70 3.34 1.22 15.40
CA GLN A 70 3.59 2.61 15.79
C GLN A 70 3.52 3.56 14.60
N GLU A 71 4.13 3.20 13.46
CA GLU A 71 4.07 4.02 12.25
C GLU A 71 2.65 4.10 11.69
N LYS A 72 1.93 2.97 11.66
CA LYS A 72 0.51 2.94 11.29
C LYS A 72 -0.29 3.89 12.18
N ALA A 73 -0.13 3.83 13.50
CA ALA A 73 -0.84 4.71 14.43
C ALA A 73 -0.57 6.20 14.15
N ARG A 74 0.67 6.57 13.78
CA ARG A 74 1.01 7.95 13.39
C ARG A 74 0.42 8.36 12.04
N LEU A 75 0.34 7.44 11.09
CA LEU A 75 -0.20 7.69 9.74
C LEU A 75 -1.73 7.67 9.68
N TRP A 76 -2.37 6.90 10.57
CA TRP A 76 -3.81 6.62 10.53
C TRP A 76 -4.70 7.87 10.53
N PRO A 77 -4.44 8.91 11.35
CA PRO A 77 -5.23 10.14 11.33
C PRO A 77 -5.25 10.80 9.94
N SER A 78 -4.11 10.87 9.26
CA SER A 78 -4.01 11.42 7.89
C SER A 78 -4.73 10.54 6.87
N ILE A 79 -4.64 9.21 7.03
CA ILE A 79 -5.32 8.24 6.18
C ILE A 79 -6.84 8.41 6.28
N VAL A 80 -7.39 8.46 7.49
CA VAL A 80 -8.82 8.63 7.75
C VAL A 80 -9.29 10.03 7.35
N LYS A 81 -8.46 11.07 7.52
CA LYS A 81 -8.76 12.41 7.02
C LYS A 81 -8.91 12.44 5.49
N SER A 82 -8.07 11.71 4.76
CA SER A 82 -8.17 11.59 3.30
C SER A 82 -9.40 10.78 2.87
N PHE A 83 -9.69 9.68 3.56
CA PHE A 83 -10.88 8.87 3.31
C PHE A 83 -11.42 8.23 4.60
N PRO A 84 -12.53 8.75 5.18
CA PRO A 84 -13.08 8.27 6.44
C PRO A 84 -13.48 6.79 6.44
N GLY A 85 -13.79 6.22 5.27
CA GLY A 85 -14.21 4.83 5.14
C GLY A 85 -13.17 3.80 5.60
N TYR A 86 -11.87 4.15 5.65
CA TYR A 86 -10.83 3.24 6.14
C TYR A 86 -11.03 2.82 7.60
N ASP A 87 -11.59 3.71 8.42
CA ASP A 87 -11.88 3.40 9.82
C ASP A 87 -13.06 2.41 9.95
N GLY A 88 -14.06 2.54 9.06
CA GLY A 88 -15.13 1.55 8.94
C GLY A 88 -14.59 0.18 8.51
N TYR A 89 -13.69 0.13 7.52
CA TYR A 89 -13.09 -1.13 7.08
C TYR A 89 -12.28 -1.83 8.16
N GLN A 90 -11.51 -1.07 8.96
CA GLN A 90 -10.72 -1.64 10.05
C GLN A 90 -11.59 -2.20 11.18
N ARG A 91 -12.75 -1.59 11.46
CA ARG A 91 -13.71 -2.10 12.46
C ARG A 91 -14.45 -3.36 12.00
N ASN A 92 -14.62 -3.53 10.70
CA ASN A 92 -15.35 -4.67 10.13
C ASN A 92 -14.47 -5.91 9.88
N THR A 93 -13.25 -5.94 10.42
CA THR A 93 -12.34 -7.08 10.22
C THR A 93 -11.41 -7.26 11.42
N ASP A 94 -11.14 -8.52 11.76
CA ASP A 94 -10.26 -8.86 12.89
C ASP A 94 -8.77 -8.66 12.56
N ARG A 95 -8.42 -8.59 11.27
CA ARG A 95 -7.04 -8.36 10.86
C ARG A 95 -6.66 -6.89 11.00
N GLN A 96 -5.41 -6.64 11.34
CA GLN A 96 -4.84 -5.32 11.14
C GLN A 96 -4.75 -5.03 9.63
N ILE A 97 -5.44 -3.99 9.15
CA ILE A 97 -5.31 -3.54 7.77
C ILE A 97 -3.88 -3.04 7.58
N PRO A 98 -3.09 -3.65 6.67
CA PRO A 98 -1.72 -3.22 6.44
C PRO A 98 -1.68 -1.84 5.81
N VAL A 99 -0.78 -1.01 6.33
CA VAL A 99 -0.37 0.24 5.72
C VAL A 99 1.01 0.00 5.11
N VAL A 100 1.18 0.30 3.83
CA VAL A 100 2.43 0.07 3.10
C VAL A 100 3.08 1.41 2.84
N ILE A 101 4.29 1.59 3.32
CA ILE A 101 5.12 2.76 3.05
C ILE A 101 5.97 2.43 1.84
N CYS A 102 5.92 3.29 0.83
CA CYS A 102 6.74 3.19 -0.37
C CYS A 102 7.69 4.39 -0.38
N GLU A 103 8.98 4.12 -0.40
CA GLU A 103 10.07 5.10 -0.38
C GLU A 103 10.85 4.96 -1.68
N LEU A 104 11.16 6.09 -2.33
CA LEU A 104 11.88 6.08 -3.59
C LEU A 104 13.23 5.39 -3.42
N THR A 105 13.56 4.46 -4.31
CA THR A 105 14.90 3.89 -4.32
C THR A 105 15.84 4.94 -4.91
N THR A 106 16.55 5.69 -4.06
CA THR A 106 17.73 6.44 -4.51
C THR A 106 18.80 5.44 -4.88
N GLY A 107 19.12 5.36 -6.18
CA GLY A 107 20.32 4.69 -6.66
C GLY A 107 21.58 5.47 -6.31
#